data_AF-A0A9P7LBK9-F1
#
_entry.id   AF-A0A9P7LBK9-F1
#
_cell.length_a   1.000
_cell.length_b   1.000
_cell.length_c   1.000
_cell.angle_alpha   90.00
_cell.angle_beta   90.00
_cell.angle_gamma   90.00
#
_symmetry.space_group_name_H-M   'P 1'
#
loop_
_entity.id
_entity.type
_entity.pdbx_description
1 polymer ?
#
loop_
_entity_poly.entity_id
_entity_poly.type
_entity_poly.pdbx_seq_one_letter_code
_entity_poly.pdbx_strand_id
1 'polypeptide(L)'
;MECVTDDRILEVLHKFKESKITLVEWETPLLQRLGYPLAPQSDLLFLIPDEQINHARHIAATSDLRDDNGPRSYMAEYAQKGCRYVFGESSHKFILVPISWTGIQQNELLAVDSPQLPCTLWTVPVPAFCAAYLRIIMREHAGSTVRLIANADLASVIGYSMFDMSYEGDYMLTPEDLEHLDATEKEKMAEKDALEMENALSSIKQWEFTEETEWARDMILQLVSGKLSYDDLPARSRPKV
;
A
#
# COMPACT_ATOMS: atom_id res chain seq x y z
N MET A 1 -12.51 8.71 -5.47
CA MET A 1 -13.15 7.39 -5.43
C MET A 1 -14.46 7.49 -6.18
N GLU A 2 -14.55 6.88 -7.36
CA GLU A 2 -15.82 6.76 -8.09
C GLU A 2 -16.79 5.91 -7.26
N CYS A 3 -18.08 6.21 -7.33
CA CYS A 3 -19.09 5.45 -6.61
C CYS A 3 -19.19 4.05 -7.24
N VAL A 4 -19.07 3.00 -6.44
CA VAL A 4 -19.28 1.63 -6.91
C VAL A 4 -20.74 1.47 -7.28
N THR A 5 -21.02 1.27 -8.57
CA THR A 5 -22.39 1.19 -9.12
C THR A 5 -22.76 -0.20 -9.63
N ASP A 6 -21.85 -1.17 -9.59
CA ASP A 6 -22.16 -2.55 -9.96
C ASP A 6 -22.99 -3.22 -8.86
N ASP A 7 -24.26 -3.51 -9.17
CA ASP A 7 -25.23 -4.12 -8.25
C ASP A 7 -24.71 -5.43 -7.61
N ARG A 8 -23.89 -6.22 -8.33
CA ARG A 8 -23.35 -7.48 -7.79
C ARG A 8 -22.30 -7.22 -6.72
N ILE A 9 -21.47 -6.20 -6.89
CA ILE A 9 -20.51 -5.81 -5.85
C ILE A 9 -21.25 -5.25 -4.65
N LEU A 10 -22.26 -4.41 -4.86
CA LEU A 10 -23.08 -3.89 -3.77
C LEU A 10 -23.77 -5.02 -2.98
N GLU A 11 -24.28 -6.04 -3.68
CA GLU A 11 -24.84 -7.24 -3.05
C GLU A 11 -23.80 -8.01 -2.23
N VAL A 12 -22.60 -8.25 -2.78
CA VAL A 12 -21.50 -8.91 -2.06
C VAL A 12 -21.11 -8.15 -0.81
N LEU A 13 -20.93 -6.83 -0.91
CA LEU A 13 -20.57 -5.98 0.23
C LEU A 13 -21.68 -5.94 1.29
N HIS A 14 -22.95 -5.97 0.87
CA HIS A 14 -24.08 -6.10 1.80
C HIS A 14 -24.04 -7.43 2.56
N LYS A 15 -23.85 -8.55 1.85
CA LYS A 15 -23.71 -9.89 2.45
C LYS A 15 -22.49 -9.97 3.38
N PHE A 16 -21.40 -9.29 3.05
CA PHE A 16 -20.24 -9.17 3.94
C PHE A 16 -20.59 -8.45 5.24
N LYS A 17 -21.33 -7.34 5.17
CA LYS A 17 -21.82 -6.64 6.36
C LYS A 17 -22.73 -7.51 7.21
N GLU A 18 -23.70 -8.20 6.60
CA GLU A 18 -24.60 -9.11 7.33
C GLU A 18 -23.85 -10.25 8.02
N SER A 19 -22.81 -10.77 7.34
CA SER A 19 -21.96 -11.84 7.84
C SER A 19 -20.86 -11.35 8.79
N LYS A 20 -20.79 -10.04 9.07
CA LYS A 20 -19.77 -9.39 9.90
C LYS A 20 -18.33 -9.69 9.42
N ILE A 21 -18.15 -9.76 8.11
CA ILE A 21 -16.83 -9.90 7.50
C ILE A 21 -16.11 -8.56 7.62
N THR A 22 -14.92 -8.59 8.19
CA THR A 22 -14.04 -7.44 8.32
C THR A 22 -13.35 -7.20 6.99
N LEU A 23 -13.48 -5.98 6.46
CA LEU A 23 -12.79 -5.53 5.25
C LEU A 23 -11.75 -4.49 5.64
N VAL A 24 -10.48 -4.79 5.40
CA VAL A 24 -9.40 -3.82 5.54
C VAL A 24 -8.96 -3.39 4.15
N GLU A 25 -8.95 -2.10 3.85
CA GLU A 25 -8.44 -1.58 2.58
C GLU A 25 -7.00 -2.04 2.34
N TRP A 26 -6.69 -2.42 1.09
CA TRP A 26 -5.38 -2.91 0.70
C TRP A 26 -4.96 -2.39 -0.67
N GLU A 27 -3.65 -2.30 -0.93
CA GLU A 27 -3.08 -1.80 -2.18
C GLU A 27 -3.79 -0.52 -2.62
N THR A 28 -4.46 -0.50 -3.79
CA THR A 28 -4.99 0.72 -4.40
C THR A 28 -5.88 1.57 -3.49
N PRO A 29 -6.97 1.06 -2.88
CA PRO A 29 -7.76 1.81 -1.88
C PRO A 29 -6.93 2.37 -0.71
N LEU A 30 -6.01 1.56 -0.18
CA LEU A 30 -5.18 1.96 0.96
C LEU A 30 -4.17 3.04 0.55
N LEU A 31 -3.49 2.85 -0.58
CA LEU A 31 -2.53 3.80 -1.14
C LEU A 31 -3.17 5.19 -1.36
N GLN A 32 -4.39 5.22 -1.90
CA GLN A 32 -5.14 6.48 -2.04
C GLN A 32 -5.42 7.13 -0.70
N ARG A 33 -5.85 6.35 0.31
CA ARG A 33 -6.11 6.89 1.64
C ARG A 33 -4.85 7.43 2.31
N LEU A 34 -3.70 6.79 2.06
CA LEU A 34 -2.40 7.23 2.54
C LEU A 34 -1.81 8.40 1.71
N GLY A 35 -2.57 8.94 0.75
CA GLY A 35 -2.21 10.14 0.01
C GLY A 35 -1.39 9.90 -1.25
N TYR A 36 -1.29 8.67 -1.76
CA TYR A 36 -0.62 8.39 -3.03
C TYR A 36 -1.56 8.65 -4.24
N PRO A 37 -1.36 9.73 -5.03
CA PRO A 37 -2.34 10.17 -6.03
C PRO A 37 -2.37 9.31 -7.31
N LEU A 38 -1.32 8.52 -7.57
CA LEU A 38 -1.21 7.71 -8.79
C LEU A 38 -1.87 6.33 -8.68
N ALA A 39 -2.45 5.99 -7.53
CA ALA A 39 -3.15 4.72 -7.34
C ALA A 39 -4.44 4.67 -8.20
N PRO A 40 -4.64 3.63 -9.05
CA PRO A 40 -5.79 3.50 -9.96
C PRO A 40 -7.14 3.69 -9.27
N GLN A 41 -8.15 4.31 -9.88
CA GLN A 41 -9.34 4.75 -9.12
C GLN A 41 -10.43 3.71 -8.90
N SER A 42 -10.37 2.54 -9.53
CA SER A 42 -11.56 1.71 -9.75
C SER A 42 -11.54 0.32 -9.14
N ASP A 43 -10.38 -0.22 -8.78
CA ASP A 43 -10.27 -1.60 -8.33
C ASP A 43 -10.36 -1.69 -6.81
N LEU A 44 -11.00 -2.75 -6.33
CA LEU A 44 -11.32 -2.98 -4.93
C LEU A 44 -10.46 -4.13 -4.41
N LEU A 45 -9.56 -3.83 -3.49
CA LEU A 45 -8.70 -4.82 -2.86
C LEU A 45 -8.82 -4.72 -1.35
N PHE A 46 -9.09 -5.86 -0.71
CA PHE A 46 -9.29 -5.93 0.73
C PHE A 46 -8.47 -7.05 1.36
N LEU A 47 -7.86 -6.76 2.52
CA LEU A 47 -7.45 -7.80 3.46
C LEU A 47 -8.66 -8.29 4.25
N ILE A 48 -8.72 -9.60 4.42
CA ILE A 48 -9.77 -10.32 5.15
C ILE A 48 -9.09 -11.14 6.25
N PRO A 49 -9.63 -11.17 7.48
CA PRO A 49 -9.17 -12.10 8.50
C PRO A 49 -9.15 -13.54 7.99
N ASP A 50 -8.09 -14.28 8.30
CA ASP A 50 -7.83 -15.61 7.77
C ASP A 50 -8.97 -16.60 8.04
N GLU A 51 -9.62 -16.51 9.19
CA GLU A 51 -10.78 -17.33 9.55
C GLU A 51 -12.04 -16.99 8.73
N GLN A 52 -12.10 -15.80 8.13
CA GLN A 52 -13.23 -15.31 7.36
C GLN A 52 -13.04 -15.48 5.84
N ILE A 53 -11.81 -15.68 5.35
CA ILE A 53 -11.49 -15.67 3.91
C ILE A 53 -12.29 -16.69 3.09
N ASN A 54 -12.50 -17.89 3.63
CA ASN A 54 -13.26 -18.94 2.93
C ASN A 54 -14.75 -18.60 2.83
N HIS A 55 -15.29 -17.96 3.87
CA HIS A 55 -16.68 -17.50 3.87
C HIS A 55 -16.85 -16.32 2.90
N ALA A 56 -15.94 -15.35 2.91
CA ALA A 56 -15.93 -14.23 1.98
C ALA A 56 -15.87 -14.71 0.52
N ARG A 57 -15.01 -15.70 0.24
CA ARG A 57 -14.92 -16.36 -1.07
C ARG A 57 -16.23 -17.02 -1.48
N HIS A 58 -16.88 -17.72 -0.57
CA HIS A 58 -18.16 -18.38 -0.86
C HIS A 58 -19.26 -17.38 -1.21
N ILE A 59 -19.34 -16.26 -0.47
CA ILE A 59 -20.31 -15.18 -0.76
C ILE A 59 -20.05 -14.56 -2.13
N ALA A 60 -18.79 -14.26 -2.46
CA ALA A 60 -18.42 -13.71 -3.77
C ALA A 60 -18.81 -14.67 -4.91
N ALA A 61 -18.49 -15.96 -4.77
CA ALA A 61 -18.79 -16.98 -5.77
C ALA A 61 -20.30 -17.23 -5.97
N THR A 62 -21.10 -17.07 -4.92
CA THR A 62 -22.58 -17.23 -4.97
C THR A 62 -23.31 -15.98 -5.46
N SER A 63 -22.61 -14.88 -5.68
CA SER A 63 -23.17 -13.60 -6.15
C SER A 63 -22.76 -13.31 -7.61
N ASP A 64 -22.51 -14.36 -8.39
CA ASP A 64 -22.19 -14.31 -9.83
C ASP A 64 -20.98 -13.44 -10.21
N LEU A 65 -20.07 -13.17 -9.26
CA LEU A 65 -18.77 -12.59 -9.58
C LEU A 65 -17.92 -13.63 -10.32
N ARG A 66 -17.39 -13.25 -11.48
CA ARG A 66 -16.58 -14.13 -12.31
C ARG A 66 -15.14 -14.14 -11.82
N ASP A 67 -14.55 -15.32 -11.72
CA ASP A 67 -13.12 -15.46 -11.44
C ASP A 67 -12.28 -14.74 -12.51
N ASP A 68 -11.28 -13.97 -12.07
CA ASP A 68 -10.35 -13.29 -12.96
C ASP A 68 -9.17 -14.19 -13.32
N ASN A 69 -9.18 -14.70 -14.55
CA ASN A 69 -8.05 -15.43 -15.14
C ASN A 69 -7.16 -14.55 -16.02
N GLY A 70 -7.40 -13.23 -16.05
CA GLY A 70 -6.63 -12.27 -16.82
C GLY A 70 -5.22 -12.04 -16.25
N PRO A 71 -4.44 -11.16 -16.91
CA PRO A 71 -3.12 -10.77 -16.45
C PRO A 71 -3.14 -10.22 -15.02
N ARG A 72 -2.06 -10.52 -14.29
CA ARG A 72 -1.82 -9.97 -12.95
C ARG A 72 -1.38 -8.52 -13.08
N SER A 73 -1.85 -7.69 -12.17
CA SER A 73 -1.60 -6.24 -12.11
C SER A 73 -1.17 -5.81 -10.71
N TYR A 74 -1.61 -6.54 -9.68
CA TYR A 74 -1.42 -6.21 -8.28
C TYR A 74 -0.40 -7.11 -7.59
N MET A 75 0.27 -6.57 -6.58
CA MET A 75 1.27 -7.26 -5.77
C MET A 75 0.72 -8.57 -5.21
N ALA A 76 -0.51 -8.55 -4.66
CA ALA A 76 -1.15 -9.75 -4.12
C ALA A 76 -1.36 -10.84 -5.19
N GLU A 77 -1.70 -10.45 -6.42
CA GLU A 77 -1.87 -11.38 -7.54
C GLU A 77 -0.54 -12.04 -7.92
N TYR A 78 0.55 -11.25 -8.00
CA TYR A 78 1.89 -11.79 -8.26
C TYR A 78 2.37 -12.73 -7.16
N ALA A 79 2.06 -12.42 -5.90
CA ALA A 79 2.35 -13.25 -4.75
C ALA A 79 1.46 -14.52 -4.68
N GLN A 80 0.48 -14.64 -5.59
CA GLN A 80 -0.53 -15.70 -5.60
C GLN A 80 -1.26 -15.79 -4.26
N LYS A 81 -1.58 -14.62 -3.70
CA LYS A 81 -2.31 -14.48 -2.47
C LYS A 81 -3.70 -13.97 -2.79
N GLY A 82 -4.70 -14.70 -2.29
CA GLY A 82 -6.09 -14.27 -2.38
C GLY A 82 -6.88 -14.82 -3.56
N CYS A 83 -8.12 -14.36 -3.65
CA CYS A 83 -9.09 -14.70 -4.68
C CYS A 83 -9.33 -13.47 -5.55
N ARG A 84 -9.47 -13.67 -6.87
CA ARG A 84 -9.58 -12.59 -7.85
C ARG A 84 -10.91 -12.69 -8.59
N TYR A 85 -11.63 -11.59 -8.67
CA TYR A 85 -12.87 -11.49 -9.42
C TYR A 85 -12.88 -10.24 -10.29
N VAL A 86 -13.72 -10.24 -11.33
CA VAL A 86 -14.00 -9.05 -12.15
C VAL A 86 -15.43 -8.57 -12.00
N PHE A 87 -15.62 -7.26 -12.08
CA PHE A 87 -16.92 -6.59 -12.08
C PHE A 87 -16.96 -5.40 -13.04
N GLY A 88 -18.16 -4.90 -13.32
CA GLY A 88 -18.41 -3.82 -14.27
C GLY A 88 -18.12 -4.19 -15.73
N GLU A 89 -18.46 -3.28 -16.64
CA GLU A 89 -18.16 -3.43 -18.08
C GLU A 89 -16.66 -3.25 -18.36
N SER A 90 -15.99 -2.41 -17.57
CA SER A 90 -14.56 -2.12 -17.65
C SER A 90 -13.66 -3.23 -17.09
N SER A 91 -14.24 -4.35 -16.61
CA SER A 91 -13.51 -5.47 -15.99
C SER A 91 -12.63 -5.04 -14.81
N HIS A 92 -13.18 -4.19 -13.94
CA HIS A 92 -12.53 -3.79 -12.68
C HIS A 92 -12.32 -5.00 -11.78
N LYS A 93 -11.25 -4.97 -10.99
CA LYS A 93 -10.87 -6.11 -10.13
C LYS A 93 -11.43 -5.98 -8.74
N PHE A 94 -11.95 -7.09 -8.22
CA PHE A 94 -12.31 -7.28 -6.82
C PHE A 94 -11.45 -8.40 -6.24
N ILE A 95 -10.55 -8.06 -5.31
CA ILE A 95 -9.52 -8.99 -4.81
C ILE A 95 -9.61 -9.10 -3.29
N LEU A 96 -9.64 -10.34 -2.81
CA LEU A 96 -9.72 -10.68 -1.39
C LEU A 96 -8.45 -11.39 -0.96
N VAL A 97 -7.71 -10.83 -0.01
CA VAL A 97 -6.38 -11.31 0.40
C VAL A 97 -6.40 -11.64 1.90
N PRO A 98 -5.78 -12.74 2.37
CA PRO A 98 -5.70 -13.01 3.80
C PRO A 98 -4.79 -12.00 4.51
N ILE A 99 -5.24 -11.47 5.66
CA ILE A 99 -4.49 -10.46 6.43
C ILE A 99 -3.17 -10.99 6.97
N SER A 100 -3.07 -12.29 7.30
CA SER A 100 -1.81 -12.90 7.77
C SER A 100 -0.64 -12.77 6.80
N TRP A 101 -0.92 -12.59 5.49
CA TRP A 101 0.13 -12.43 4.50
C TRP A 101 0.96 -11.18 4.75
N THR A 102 0.33 -10.09 5.17
CA THR A 102 0.97 -8.80 5.43
C THR A 102 1.59 -8.74 6.82
N GLY A 103 1.07 -9.54 7.76
CA GLY A 103 1.47 -9.51 9.16
C GLY A 103 0.93 -8.31 9.92
N ILE A 104 -0.09 -7.63 9.38
CA ILE A 104 -0.87 -6.60 10.09
C ILE A 104 -1.67 -7.26 11.21
N GLN A 105 -1.65 -6.63 12.37
CA GLN A 105 -2.37 -7.05 13.55
C GLN A 105 -3.71 -6.32 13.70
N GLN A 106 -4.66 -6.93 14.42
CA GLN A 106 -5.99 -6.37 14.62
C GLN A 106 -5.98 -5.02 15.37
N ASN A 107 -5.04 -4.82 16.28
CA ASN A 107 -4.87 -3.57 17.04
C ASN A 107 -4.22 -2.44 16.21
N GLU A 108 -3.71 -2.72 15.02
CA GLU A 108 -3.22 -1.71 14.07
C GLU A 108 -4.33 -1.18 13.15
N LEU A 109 -5.52 -1.78 13.21
CA LEU A 109 -6.64 -1.42 12.35
C LEU A 109 -7.40 -0.20 12.89
N LEU A 110 -7.72 0.72 12.00
CA LEU A 110 -8.53 1.90 12.27
C LEU A 110 -9.85 1.78 11.53
N ALA A 111 -10.97 1.89 12.24
CA ALA A 111 -12.29 1.88 11.61
C ALA A 111 -12.48 3.17 10.80
N VAL A 112 -13.08 3.02 9.61
CA VAL A 112 -13.37 4.13 8.71
C VAL A 112 -14.85 4.12 8.36
N ASP A 113 -15.50 5.26 8.57
CA ASP A 113 -16.82 5.51 8.06
C ASP A 113 -16.72 5.80 6.55
N SER A 114 -17.12 4.83 5.73
CA SER A 114 -17.26 5.04 4.29
C SER A 114 -18.74 5.25 3.96
N PRO A 115 -19.16 6.47 3.58
CA PRO A 115 -20.54 6.69 3.13
C PRO A 115 -20.81 6.03 1.76
N GLN A 116 -19.76 5.56 1.07
CA GLN A 116 -19.82 5.06 -0.30
C GLN A 116 -20.03 3.55 -0.37
N LEU A 117 -19.57 2.78 0.63
CA LEU A 117 -19.70 1.32 0.64
C LEU A 117 -20.68 0.89 1.74
N PRO A 118 -21.54 -0.11 1.48
CA PRO A 118 -22.57 -0.54 2.42
C PRO A 118 -22.01 -1.44 3.53
N CYS A 119 -20.77 -1.23 3.98
CA CYS A 119 -20.06 -2.07 4.95
C CYS A 119 -19.11 -1.23 5.83
N THR A 120 -18.78 -1.75 7.01
CA THR A 120 -17.75 -1.16 7.86
C THR A 120 -16.39 -1.47 7.27
N LEU A 121 -15.65 -0.44 6.89
CA LEU A 121 -14.29 -0.55 6.38
C LEU A 121 -13.29 -0.28 7.50
N TRP A 122 -12.14 -0.91 7.36
CA TRP A 122 -10.97 -0.68 8.19
C TRP A 122 -9.81 -0.24 7.30
N THR A 123 -8.90 0.53 7.86
CA THR A 123 -7.64 0.92 7.24
C THR A 123 -6.50 0.66 8.21
N VAL A 124 -5.28 0.87 7.75
CA VAL A 124 -4.09 0.97 8.59
C VAL A 124 -3.45 2.35 8.46
N PRO A 125 -2.78 2.85 9.50
CA PRO A 125 -1.99 4.07 9.42
C PRO A 125 -0.66 3.82 8.68
N VAL A 126 0.02 4.91 8.27
CA VAL A 126 1.32 4.86 7.57
C VAL A 126 2.36 3.95 8.26
N PRO A 127 2.55 3.96 9.60
CA PRO A 127 3.54 3.12 10.25
C PRO A 127 3.28 1.62 10.05
N ALA A 128 2.02 1.19 10.23
CA ALA A 128 1.59 -0.19 10.04
C ALA A 128 1.69 -0.61 8.56
N PHE A 129 1.34 0.27 7.62
CA PHE A 129 1.55 0.07 6.20
C PHE A 129 3.05 -0.17 5.88
N CYS A 130 3.93 0.72 6.36
CA CYS A 130 5.37 0.61 6.11
C CYS A 130 5.94 -0.69 6.68
N ALA A 131 5.56 -1.07 7.91
CA ALA A 131 5.97 -2.32 8.52
C ALA A 131 5.47 -3.55 7.73
N ALA A 132 4.22 -3.52 7.24
CA ALA A 132 3.66 -4.59 6.41
C ALA A 132 4.44 -4.76 5.10
N TYR A 133 4.74 -3.66 4.41
CA TYR A 133 5.50 -3.68 3.15
C TYR A 133 6.94 -4.13 3.35
N LEU A 134 7.62 -3.68 4.41
CA LEU A 134 8.96 -4.20 4.75
C LEU A 134 8.95 -5.71 4.98
N ARG A 135 7.95 -6.25 5.68
CA ARG A 135 7.81 -7.70 5.85
C ARG A 135 7.63 -8.42 4.53
N ILE A 136 6.79 -7.89 3.64
CA ILE A 136 6.58 -8.46 2.30
C ILE A 136 7.90 -8.46 1.51
N ILE A 137 8.58 -7.30 1.44
CA ILE A 137 9.87 -7.14 0.76
C ILE A 137 10.90 -8.16 1.26
N MET A 138 10.99 -8.35 2.59
CA MET A 138 11.95 -9.24 3.23
C MET A 138 11.62 -10.74 3.08
N ARG A 139 10.33 -11.08 2.92
CA ARG A 139 9.87 -12.46 2.69
C ARG A 139 10.04 -12.90 1.23
N GLU A 140 10.12 -11.95 0.32
CA GLU A 140 10.26 -12.20 -1.10
C GLU A 140 11.73 -12.32 -1.54
N HIS A 141 11.92 -12.98 -2.67
CA HIS A 141 13.25 -13.13 -3.27
C HIS A 141 13.66 -11.86 -4.02
N ALA A 142 14.97 -11.63 -4.08
CA ALA A 142 15.55 -10.52 -4.84
C ALA A 142 15.16 -10.63 -6.33
N GLY A 143 14.76 -9.51 -6.92
CA GLY A 143 14.31 -9.41 -8.31
C GLY A 143 12.90 -9.95 -8.59
N SER A 144 12.13 -10.35 -7.57
CA SER A 144 10.73 -10.72 -7.76
C SER A 144 9.86 -9.51 -8.10
N THR A 145 8.83 -9.71 -8.92
CA THR A 145 7.86 -8.65 -9.24
C THR A 145 7.14 -8.15 -7.99
N VAL A 146 6.83 -9.04 -7.05
CA VAL A 146 6.21 -8.67 -5.75
C VAL A 146 7.09 -7.68 -5.00
N ARG A 147 8.40 -7.99 -4.88
CA ARG A 147 9.35 -7.11 -4.20
C ARG A 147 9.54 -5.78 -4.94
N LEU A 148 9.57 -5.80 -6.27
CA LEU A 148 9.69 -4.57 -7.07
C LEU A 148 8.49 -3.64 -6.82
N ILE A 149 7.27 -4.17 -6.88
CA ILE A 149 6.04 -3.39 -6.63
C ILE A 149 6.05 -2.89 -5.18
N ALA A 150 6.33 -3.76 -4.21
CA ALA A 150 6.37 -3.39 -2.81
C ALA A 150 7.40 -2.29 -2.51
N ASN A 151 8.59 -2.34 -3.12
CA ASN A 151 9.59 -1.28 -3.00
C ASN A 151 9.07 0.05 -3.57
N ALA A 152 8.46 0.02 -4.75
CA ALA A 152 7.93 1.21 -5.41
C ALA A 152 6.79 1.86 -4.61
N ASP A 153 5.83 1.06 -4.13
CA ASP A 153 4.70 1.54 -3.34
C ASP A 153 5.14 2.08 -1.97
N LEU A 154 6.08 1.39 -1.29
CA LEU A 154 6.65 1.85 -0.03
C LEU A 154 7.37 3.19 -0.20
N ALA A 155 8.24 3.29 -1.22
CA ALA A 155 8.95 4.52 -1.53
C ALA A 155 8.00 5.66 -1.87
N SER A 156 6.94 5.37 -2.63
CA SER A 156 5.93 6.36 -3.01
C SER A 156 5.19 6.88 -1.78
N VAL A 157 4.62 6.00 -0.95
CA VAL A 157 3.89 6.44 0.26
C VAL A 157 4.78 7.25 1.19
N ILE A 158 6.04 6.84 1.40
CA ILE A 158 7.00 7.62 2.17
C ILE A 158 7.24 9.00 1.53
N GLY A 159 7.49 9.03 0.22
CA GLY A 159 7.70 10.26 -0.54
C GLY A 159 6.55 11.26 -0.36
N TYR A 160 5.33 10.84 -0.69
CA TYR A 160 4.14 11.70 -0.61
C TYR A 160 3.69 12.06 0.80
N SER A 161 3.97 11.20 1.79
CA SER A 161 3.59 11.50 3.17
C SER A 161 4.58 12.41 3.89
N MET A 162 5.86 12.36 3.52
CA MET A 162 6.94 13.01 4.27
C MET A 162 7.53 14.24 3.58
N PHE A 163 7.46 14.32 2.25
CA PHE A 163 8.09 15.38 1.48
C PHE A 163 7.06 16.22 0.72
N ASP A 164 7.42 17.46 0.45
CA ASP A 164 6.58 18.37 -0.33
C ASP A 164 6.57 17.96 -1.80
N MET A 165 5.61 17.13 -2.21
CA MET A 165 5.48 16.70 -3.61
C MET A 165 4.78 17.74 -4.51
N SER A 166 4.65 19.00 -4.09
CA SER A 166 3.99 20.04 -4.90
C SER A 166 4.73 20.37 -6.20
N TYR A 167 6.01 20.00 -6.31
CA TYR A 167 6.81 20.11 -7.54
C TYR A 167 6.60 18.93 -8.50
N GLU A 168 5.77 17.94 -8.18
CA GLU A 168 5.56 16.80 -9.07
C GLU A 168 4.83 17.24 -10.35
N GLY A 169 5.53 17.21 -11.48
CA GLY A 169 5.08 17.76 -12.76
C GLY A 169 5.89 18.99 -13.20
N ASP A 170 6.60 19.64 -12.26
CA ASP A 170 7.72 20.52 -12.56
C ASP A 170 9.00 19.67 -12.70
N TYR A 171 9.93 20.14 -13.53
CA TYR A 171 11.20 19.44 -13.72
C TYR A 171 11.97 19.46 -12.39
N MET A 172 12.16 18.29 -11.76
CA MET A 172 13.21 18.09 -10.78
C MET A 172 14.52 18.56 -11.42
N LEU A 173 15.16 19.57 -10.83
CA LEU A 173 16.36 20.16 -11.41
C LEU A 173 17.42 19.06 -11.54
N THR A 174 17.84 18.83 -12.77
CA THR A 174 18.93 17.91 -13.07
C THR A 174 20.24 18.50 -12.54
N PRO A 175 21.29 17.68 -12.34
CA PRO A 175 22.62 18.19 -12.02
C PRO A 175 23.07 19.32 -12.97
N GLU A 176 22.70 19.22 -14.25
CA GLU A 176 22.95 20.22 -15.28
C GLU A 176 22.16 21.52 -15.05
N ASP A 177 20.90 21.44 -14.63
CA ASP A 177 20.10 22.62 -14.27
C ASP A 177 20.67 23.31 -13.02
N LEU A 178 21.17 22.53 -12.07
CA LEU A 178 21.83 23.05 -10.87
C LEU A 178 23.10 23.82 -11.24
N GLU A 179 23.85 23.48 -12.29
CA GLU A 179 25.04 24.24 -12.69
C GLU A 179 24.73 25.70 -13.03
N HIS A 180 23.50 26.01 -13.46
CA HIS A 180 23.05 27.35 -13.85
C HIS A 180 22.51 28.20 -12.69
N LEU A 181 22.27 27.59 -11.53
CA LEU A 181 21.88 28.32 -10.32
C LEU A 181 23.08 29.05 -9.72
N ASP A 182 22.81 30.22 -9.15
CA ASP A 182 23.83 30.92 -8.37
C ASP A 182 24.12 30.21 -7.04
N ALA A 183 25.21 30.58 -6.37
CA ALA A 183 25.61 29.93 -5.12
C ALA A 183 24.57 30.08 -4.00
N THR A 184 23.82 31.19 -3.99
CA THR A 184 22.80 31.48 -2.98
C THR A 184 21.54 30.66 -3.21
N GLU A 185 21.15 30.42 -4.46
CA GLU A 185 20.03 29.55 -4.82
C GLU A 185 20.33 28.09 -4.47
N LYS A 186 21.55 27.62 -4.74
CA LYS A 186 22.03 26.28 -4.35
C LYS A 186 22.00 26.08 -2.84
N GLU A 187 22.50 27.06 -2.09
CA GLU A 187 22.52 27.01 -0.62
C GLU A 187 21.10 26.94 -0.05
N LYS A 188 20.18 27.80 -0.52
CA LYS A 188 18.78 27.77 -0.10
C LYS A 188 18.08 26.44 -0.40
N MET A 189 18.35 25.84 -1.56
CA MET A 189 17.78 24.54 -1.92
C MET A 189 18.32 23.44 -1.01
N ALA A 190 19.63 23.40 -0.79
CA ALA A 190 20.23 22.43 0.13
C ALA A 190 19.74 22.59 1.57
N GLU A 191 19.54 23.82 2.04
CA GLU A 191 18.94 24.11 3.35
C GLU A 191 17.48 23.63 3.43
N LYS A 192 16.69 23.87 2.38
CA LYS A 192 15.31 23.38 2.28
C LYS A 192 15.27 21.85 2.35
N ASP A 193 16.05 21.16 1.52
CA ASP A 193 16.09 19.70 1.46
C ASP A 193 16.54 19.09 2.80
N ALA A 194 17.55 19.69 3.44
CA ALA A 194 18.03 19.26 4.75
C ALA A 194 16.95 19.42 5.83
N LEU A 195 16.20 20.53 5.80
CA LEU A 195 15.11 20.79 6.74
C LEU A 195 13.93 19.82 6.52
N GLU A 196 13.55 19.55 5.27
CA GLU A 196 12.52 18.56 4.94
C GLU A 196 12.93 17.16 5.42
N MET A 197 14.18 16.77 5.19
CA MET A 197 14.72 15.51 5.69
C MET A 197 14.70 15.43 7.22
N GLU A 198 15.11 16.49 7.93
CA GLU A 198 15.07 16.52 9.39
C GLU A 198 13.64 16.41 9.94
N ASN A 199 12.69 17.10 9.30
CA ASN A 199 11.27 17.05 9.65
C ASN A 199 10.70 15.65 9.42
N ALA A 200 10.99 15.02 8.28
CA ALA A 200 10.59 13.65 7.96
C ALA A 200 11.10 12.66 9.01
N LEU A 201 12.40 12.70 9.31
CA LEU A 201 13.01 11.82 10.32
C LEU A 201 12.44 12.06 11.72
N SER A 202 12.13 13.32 12.07
CA SER A 202 11.51 13.67 13.34
C SER A 202 10.07 13.15 13.43
N SER A 203 9.31 13.22 12.34
CA SER A 203 7.96 12.66 12.24
C SER A 203 7.97 11.13 12.42
N ILE A 204 8.86 10.42 11.73
CA ILE A 204 8.99 8.95 11.84
C ILE A 204 9.34 8.50 13.25
N LYS A 205 10.15 9.27 13.99
CA LYS A 205 10.45 8.99 15.40
C LYS A 205 9.23 9.09 16.32
N GLN A 206 8.23 9.88 15.94
CA GLN A 206 7.00 10.07 16.70
C GLN A 206 5.89 9.09 16.31
N TRP A 207 6.07 8.33 15.23
CA TRP A 207 5.10 7.31 14.82
C TRP A 207 4.85 6.29 15.91
N GLU A 208 3.61 5.87 16.06
CA GLU A 208 3.23 4.82 16.98
C GLU A 208 3.33 3.47 16.28
N PHE A 209 4.19 2.60 16.79
CA PHE A 209 4.29 1.21 16.39
C PHE A 209 3.89 0.32 17.57
N THR A 210 3.42 -0.88 17.25
CA THR A 210 3.28 -1.94 18.25
C THR A 210 4.65 -2.52 18.60
N GLU A 211 4.74 -3.23 19.73
CA GLU A 211 5.99 -3.90 20.14
C GLU A 211 6.54 -4.84 19.04
N GLU A 212 5.66 -5.50 18.29
CA GLU A 212 6.02 -6.42 17.20
C GLU A 212 6.43 -5.72 15.89
N THR A 213 6.20 -4.41 15.77
CA THR A 213 6.47 -3.62 14.56
C THR A 213 7.53 -2.55 14.79
N GLU A 214 7.96 -2.31 16.03
CA GLU A 214 8.95 -1.29 16.40
C GLU A 214 10.29 -1.45 15.65
N TRP A 215 10.68 -2.68 15.31
CA TRP A 215 11.88 -2.94 14.49
C TRP A 215 11.86 -2.23 13.13
N ALA A 216 10.66 -1.97 12.58
CA ALA A 216 10.51 -1.32 11.29
C ALA A 216 10.93 0.15 11.34
N ARG A 217 10.80 0.82 12.51
CA ARG A 217 11.13 2.24 12.65
C ARG A 217 12.56 2.54 12.24
N ASP A 218 13.53 1.78 12.77
CA ASP A 218 14.94 2.00 12.47
C ASP A 218 15.25 1.78 10.99
N MET A 219 14.65 0.75 10.38
CA MET A 219 14.80 0.50 8.94
C MET A 219 14.23 1.64 8.09
N ILE A 220 13.05 2.16 8.44
CA ILE A 220 12.43 3.28 7.74
C ILE A 220 13.29 4.55 7.89
N LEU A 221 13.83 4.82 9.08
CA LEU A 221 14.74 5.94 9.30
C LEU A 221 16.01 5.82 8.44
N GLN A 222 16.57 4.61 8.31
CA GLN A 222 17.74 4.38 7.46
C GLN A 222 17.44 4.54 5.96
N LEU A 223 16.26 4.07 5.51
CA LEU A 223 15.80 4.25 4.13
C LEU A 223 15.60 5.74 3.81
N VAL A 224 14.86 6.45 4.66
CA VAL A 224 14.54 7.88 4.45
C VAL A 224 15.81 8.74 4.49
N SER A 225 16.74 8.45 5.41
CA SER A 225 18.03 9.17 5.47
C SER A 225 19.01 8.79 4.36
N GLY A 226 18.67 7.86 3.45
CA GLY A 226 19.54 7.39 2.38
C GLY A 226 20.73 6.53 2.84
N LYS A 227 20.77 6.13 4.11
CA LYS A 227 21.81 5.25 4.65
C LYS A 227 21.66 3.79 4.20
N LEU A 228 20.44 3.41 3.85
CA LEU A 228 20.10 2.09 3.34
C LEU A 228 19.36 2.26 2.02
N SER A 229 19.75 1.49 0.99
CA SER A 229 18.99 1.39 -0.25
C SER A 229 17.85 0.37 -0.10
N TYR A 230 16.73 0.59 -0.78
CA TYR A 230 15.65 -0.39 -0.91
C TYR A 230 16.13 -1.71 -1.54
N ASP A 231 17.15 -1.66 -2.39
CA ASP A 231 17.73 -2.85 -3.01
C ASP A 231 18.55 -3.69 -2.02
N ASP A 232 19.11 -3.04 -1.01
CA ASP A 232 19.95 -3.67 0.03
C ASP A 232 19.13 -4.25 1.19
N LEU A 233 17.79 -4.08 1.18
CA LEU A 233 16.92 -4.69 2.17
C LEU A 233 17.11 -6.21 2.18
N PRO A 234 17.03 -6.89 3.34
CA PRO A 234 17.14 -8.35 3.40
C PRO A 234 16.16 -9.02 2.44
N ALA A 235 16.58 -10.10 1.79
CA ALA A 235 15.76 -10.85 0.85
C ALA A 235 15.78 -12.34 1.22
N ARG A 236 14.68 -13.04 0.93
CA ARG A 236 14.67 -14.49 1.05
C ARG A 236 15.60 -15.10 0.00
N SER A 237 16.54 -15.94 0.44
CA SER A 237 17.41 -16.69 -0.46
C SER A 237 16.57 -17.47 -1.47
N ARG A 238 16.95 -17.40 -2.75
CA ARG A 238 16.30 -18.19 -3.80
C ARG A 238 16.36 -19.68 -3.40
N PRO A 239 15.25 -20.43 -3.49
CA PRO A 239 15.33 -21.88 -3.35
C PRO A 239 16.34 -22.40 -4.38
N LYS A 240 17.31 -23.20 -3.94
CA LYS A 240 18.17 -23.94 -4.88
C LYS A 240 17.24 -24.90 -5.64
N VAL A 241 17.08 -24.67 -6.93
CA VAL A 241 16.40 -25.57 -7.87
C VAL A 241 17.26 -26.81 -8.06
#